data_AF-A0A327NWV9-F1
#
_entry.id   AF-A0A327NWV9-F1
#
_cell.length_a   1.000
_cell.length_b   1.000
_cell.length_c   1.000
_cell.angle_alpha   90.00
_cell.angle_beta   90.00
_cell.angle_gamma   90.00
#
_symmetry.space_group_name_H-M   'P 1'
#
loop_
_entity.id
_entity.type
_entity.pdbx_description
1 polymer ?
#
loop_
_entity_poly.entity_id
_entity_poly.type
_entity_poly.pdbx_seq_one_letter_code
_entity_poly.pdbx_strand_id
1 'polypeptide(L)'
;MQQHELTMRQMVEQIHLGKLNMDQAAVQFNVNRKTVRHWVDKVEKEAQTNQEIVSELPNLPPLQKKAVTPRSPLQSEDQHELRAKVHALEQELEVAKFKALYYSTIVKVAEQELGVDIEKKSATKPSDSCS
;
A
#
# COMPACT_ATOMS: atom_id res chain seq x y z
N MET A 1 -5.37 26.35 -17.71
CA MET A 1 -5.57 26.21 -16.25
C MET A 1 -5.06 24.88 -15.68
N GLN A 2 -5.05 23.78 -16.44
CA GLN A 2 -4.68 22.44 -15.93
C GLN A 2 -3.21 22.27 -15.48
N GLN A 3 -2.26 22.98 -16.12
CA GLN A 3 -0.83 22.85 -15.77
C GLN A 3 -0.54 23.31 -14.33
N HIS A 4 -1.21 24.36 -13.86
CA HIS A 4 -1.02 24.87 -12.51
C HIS A 4 -1.53 23.88 -11.44
N GLU A 5 -2.62 23.17 -11.73
CA GLU A 5 -3.18 22.16 -10.83
C GLU A 5 -2.31 20.90 -10.75
N LEU A 6 -1.69 20.49 -11.86
CA LEU A 6 -0.74 19.38 -11.88
C LEU A 6 0.50 19.70 -11.03
N THR A 7 1.06 20.91 -11.20
CA THR A 7 2.19 21.38 -10.39
C THR A 7 1.85 21.43 -8.90
N MET A 8 0.64 21.89 -8.57
CA MET A 8 0.13 21.90 -7.19
C MET A 8 0.07 20.48 -6.60
N ARG A 9 -0.56 19.52 -7.32
CA ARG A 9 -0.71 18.14 -6.86
C ARG A 9 0.64 17.46 -6.67
N GLN A 10 1.56 17.64 -7.63
CA GLN A 10 2.91 17.12 -7.54
C GLN A 10 3.64 17.67 -6.31
N MET A 11 3.54 18.98 -6.05
CA MET A 11 4.16 19.58 -4.86
C MET A 11 3.60 18.99 -3.56
N VAL A 12 2.28 18.86 -3.44
CA VAL A 12 1.61 18.27 -2.26
C VAL A 12 2.01 16.80 -2.07
N GLU A 13 2.13 16.03 -3.15
CA GLU A 13 2.61 14.65 -3.11
C GLU A 13 4.04 14.54 -2.57
N GLN A 14 4.96 15.42 -2.99
CA GLN A 14 6.33 15.43 -2.46
C GLN A 14 6.37 15.79 -0.96
N ILE A 15 5.44 16.62 -0.49
CA ILE A 15 5.30 16.95 0.94
C ILE A 15 4.77 15.74 1.72
N HIS A 16 3.74 15.05 1.22
CA HIS A 16 3.19 13.84 1.86
C HIS A 16 4.19 12.68 1.92
N LEU A 17 5.02 12.53 0.88
CA LEU A 17 6.11 11.55 0.85
C LEU A 17 7.29 11.93 1.76
N GLY A 18 7.25 13.09 2.42
CA GLY A 18 8.31 13.56 3.32
C GLY A 18 9.60 13.96 2.61
N LYS A 19 9.58 14.09 1.28
CA LYS A 19 10.74 14.49 0.47
C LYS A 19 11.03 15.98 0.55
N LEU A 20 10.01 16.79 0.84
CA LEU A 20 10.09 18.23 1.01
C LEU A 20 9.32 18.69 2.25
N ASN A 21 9.91 19.57 3.04
CA ASN A 21 9.17 20.31 4.07
C ASN A 21 8.35 21.45 3.42
N MET A 22 7.29 21.92 4.07
CA MET A 22 6.43 23.02 3.56
C MET A 22 7.23 24.28 3.22
N ASP A 23 8.26 24.58 4.01
CA ASP A 23 9.13 25.74 3.79
C ASP A 23 10.07 25.52 2.59
N GLN A 24 10.52 24.29 2.37
CA GLN A 24 11.34 23.94 1.20
C GLN A 24 10.51 23.91 -0.08
N ALA A 25 9.28 23.41 -0.01
CA ALA A 25 8.34 23.44 -1.12
C ALA A 25 7.97 24.89 -1.50
N ALA A 26 7.76 25.77 -0.51
CA ALA A 26 7.53 27.20 -0.75
C ALA A 26 8.68 27.84 -1.55
N VAL A 27 9.93 27.54 -1.19
CA VAL A 27 11.12 28.04 -1.89
C VAL A 27 11.24 27.42 -3.29
N GLN A 28 11.09 26.10 -3.42
CA GLN A 28 11.29 25.38 -4.68
C GLN A 28 10.24 25.74 -5.73
N PHE A 29 9.00 25.97 -5.32
CA PHE A 29 7.90 26.33 -6.20
C PHE A 29 7.67 27.83 -6.26
N ASN A 30 8.51 28.63 -5.59
CA ASN A 30 8.43 30.09 -5.50
C ASN A 30 7.03 30.60 -5.11
N VAL A 31 6.43 29.94 -4.12
CA VAL A 31 5.09 30.24 -3.61
C VAL A 31 5.15 30.53 -2.11
N ASN A 32 4.21 31.32 -1.63
CA ASN A 32 4.14 31.65 -0.21
C ASN A 32 3.75 30.41 0.62
N ARG A 33 4.27 30.27 1.83
CA ARG A 33 3.95 29.16 2.74
C ARG A 33 2.45 29.02 3.01
N LYS A 34 1.72 30.15 3.05
CA LYS A 34 0.26 30.17 3.18
C LYS A 34 -0.43 29.52 1.98
N THR A 35 0.11 29.72 0.78
CA THR A 35 -0.37 29.10 -0.46
C THR A 35 -0.10 27.61 -0.45
N VAL A 36 1.08 27.17 0.01
CA VAL A 36 1.41 25.75 0.19
C VAL A 36 0.41 25.07 1.12
N ARG A 37 0.15 25.66 2.29
CA ARG A 37 -0.86 25.15 3.23
C ARG A 37 -2.25 25.06 2.59
N HIS A 38 -2.67 26.13 1.91
CA HIS A 38 -3.96 26.15 1.24
C HIS A 38 -4.09 25.05 0.18
N TRP A 39 -3.02 24.76 -0.56
CA TRP A 39 -2.99 23.69 -1.55
C TRP A 39 -3.03 22.29 -0.94
N VAL A 40 -2.32 22.07 0.18
CA VAL A 40 -2.44 20.82 0.95
C VAL A 40 -3.89 20.63 1.41
N ASP A 41 -4.48 21.64 2.05
CA ASP A 41 -5.87 21.59 2.52
C ASP A 41 -6.87 21.36 1.37
N LYS A 42 -6.63 21.94 0.20
CA LYS A 42 -7.47 21.79 -1.00
C LYS A 42 -7.42 20.34 -1.51
N VAL A 43 -6.22 19.77 -1.64
CA VAL A 43 -6.04 18.39 -2.13
C VAL A 43 -6.62 17.37 -1.14
N GLU A 44 -6.45 17.57 0.16
CA GLU A 44 -7.06 16.71 1.18
C GLU A 44 -8.59 16.72 1.13
N LYS A 45 -9.21 17.90 0.95
CA LYS A 45 -10.65 18.03 0.80
C LYS A 45 -11.17 17.37 -0.48
N GLU A 46 -10.47 17.54 -1.60
CA GLU A 46 -10.82 16.86 -2.85
C GLU A 46 -10.73 15.33 -2.71
N ALA A 47 -9.73 14.81 -2.00
CA ALA A 47 -9.61 13.38 -1.72
C ALA A 47 -10.76 12.86 -0.85
N GLN A 48 -11.21 13.64 0.14
CA GLN A 48 -12.37 13.30 0.99
C GLN A 48 -13.68 13.30 0.19
N THR A 49 -13.91 14.31 -0.65
CA THR A 49 -15.11 14.38 -1.50
C THR A 49 -15.14 13.25 -2.54
N ASN A 50 -13.98 12.89 -3.12
CA ASN A 50 -13.91 11.74 -4.02
C ASN A 50 -14.13 10.40 -3.31
N GLN A 51 -13.78 10.27 -2.02
CA GLN A 51 -14.10 9.09 -1.21
C GLN A 51 -15.59 9.01 -0.84
N GLU A 52 -16.26 10.13 -0.60
CA GLU A 52 -17.72 10.18 -0.36
C GLU A 52 -18.51 9.71 -1.59
N ILE A 53 -18.07 10.06 -2.80
CA ILE A 53 -18.73 9.61 -4.06
C ILE A 53 -18.59 8.08 -4.26
N VAL A 54 -17.54 7.45 -3.72
CA VAL A 54 -17.32 6.00 -3.82
C VAL A 54 -17.98 5.23 -2.65
N SER A 55 -18.46 5.94 -1.61
CA SER A 55 -19.00 5.33 -0.39
C SER A 55 -20.53 5.26 -0.33
N GLU A 56 -21.23 5.37 -1.46
CA GLU A 56 -22.69 5.14 -1.55
C GLU A 56 -23.10 3.65 -1.43
N LEU A 57 -22.28 2.83 -0.76
CA LEU A 57 -22.61 1.47 -0.31
C LEU A 57 -22.75 1.48 1.23
N PRO A 58 -23.94 1.18 1.79
CA PRO A 58 -24.27 1.54 3.16
C PRO A 58 -23.71 0.55 4.19
N ASN A 59 -22.92 1.10 5.13
CA ASN A 59 -22.85 0.80 6.57
C ASN A 59 -21.40 0.71 7.07
N LEU A 60 -20.85 1.81 7.59
CA LEU A 60 -19.98 1.82 8.77
C LEU A 60 -20.04 3.22 9.43
N PRO A 61 -19.97 3.30 10.78
CA PRO A 61 -20.24 4.52 11.56
C PRO A 61 -19.20 5.64 11.33
N PRO A 62 -19.55 6.91 11.63
CA PRO A 62 -18.81 8.08 11.19
C PRO A 62 -17.44 8.16 11.87
N LEU A 63 -16.38 8.06 11.07
CA LEU A 63 -15.01 8.23 11.53
C LEU A 63 -14.77 9.71 11.85
N GLN A 64 -14.69 10.02 13.15
CA GLN A 64 -14.49 11.37 13.64
C GLN A 64 -13.09 11.91 13.25
N LYS A 65 -13.12 12.98 12.45
CA LYS A 65 -12.20 14.13 12.37
C LYS A 65 -10.89 13.98 13.18
N LYS A 66 -9.76 13.75 12.50
CA LYS A 66 -8.44 14.05 13.07
C LYS A 66 -8.03 15.47 12.71
N ALA A 67 -8.25 16.38 13.66
CA ALA A 67 -7.56 17.67 13.69
C ALA A 67 -6.06 17.41 13.93
N VAL A 68 -5.20 18.08 13.15
CA VAL A 68 -3.74 18.05 13.32
C VAL A 68 -3.40 18.62 14.69
N THR A 69 -3.18 17.71 15.64
CA THR A 69 -2.58 17.96 16.96
C THR A 69 -1.07 17.78 16.86
N PRO A 70 -0.26 18.39 17.75
CA PRO A 70 1.19 18.22 17.76
C PRO A 70 1.53 16.73 17.86
N ARG A 71 2.53 16.25 17.11
CA ARG A 71 2.99 14.85 17.10
C ARG A 71 2.98 14.29 18.53
N SER A 72 1.96 13.49 18.79
CA SER A 72 1.79 12.75 20.03
C SER A 72 2.67 11.49 19.98
N PRO A 73 3.28 11.07 21.10
CA PRO A 73 4.04 9.82 21.20
C PRO A 73 3.25 8.55 20.81
N LEU A 74 1.95 8.66 20.56
CA LEU A 74 1.13 7.56 20.04
C LEU A 74 1.42 7.21 18.56
N GLN A 75 1.89 8.16 17.74
CA GLN A 75 2.19 7.88 16.33
C GLN A 75 3.48 7.09 16.12
N SER A 76 4.44 7.17 17.05
CA SER A 76 5.67 6.37 16.99
C SER A 76 5.41 4.90 17.32
N GLU A 77 4.48 4.63 18.25
CA GLU A 77 4.09 3.27 18.61
C GLU A 77 3.38 2.58 17.44
N ASP A 78 2.41 3.25 16.80
CA ASP A 78 1.71 2.73 15.62
C ASP A 78 2.70 2.43 14.47
N GLN A 79 3.69 3.30 14.25
CA GLN A 79 4.71 3.09 13.22
C GLN A 79 5.66 1.94 13.58
N HIS A 80 6.00 1.80 14.85
CA HIS A 80 6.84 0.70 15.32
C HIS A 80 6.12 -0.64 15.20
N GLU A 81 4.86 -0.71 15.62
CA GLU A 81 4.03 -1.91 15.48
C GLU A 81 3.86 -2.30 14.01
N LEU A 82 3.61 -1.32 13.12
CA LEU A 82 3.49 -1.58 11.70
C LEU A 82 4.80 -2.12 11.10
N ARG A 83 5.95 -1.56 11.48
CA ARG A 83 7.28 -2.06 11.06
C ARG A 83 7.54 -3.47 11.58
N ALA A 84 7.18 -3.76 12.83
CA ALA A 84 7.32 -5.08 13.41
C ALA A 84 6.47 -6.13 12.66
N LYS A 85 5.24 -5.77 12.29
CA LYS A 85 4.36 -6.62 11.47
C LYS A 85 4.95 -6.88 10.08
N VAL A 86 5.46 -5.84 9.41
CA VAL A 86 6.11 -5.99 8.10
C VAL A 86 7.30 -6.94 8.20
N HIS A 87 8.17 -6.76 9.20
CA HIS A 87 9.32 -7.63 9.39
C HIS A 87 8.92 -9.09 9.69
N ALA A 88 7.89 -9.32 10.52
CA ALA A 88 7.38 -10.66 10.77
C ALA A 88 6.83 -11.32 9.51
N LEU A 89 6.05 -10.58 8.71
CA LEU A 89 5.52 -11.06 7.43
C LEU A 89 6.64 -11.36 6.42
N GLU A 90 7.70 -10.55 6.37
CA GLU A 90 8.86 -10.79 5.52
C GLU A 90 9.57 -12.11 5.89
N GLN A 91 9.74 -12.38 7.19
CA GLN A 91 10.31 -13.64 7.68
C GLN A 91 9.44 -14.85 7.34
N GLU A 92 8.13 -14.76 7.56
CA GLU A 92 7.19 -15.83 7.21
C GLU A 92 7.21 -16.13 5.71
N LEU A 93 7.30 -15.08 4.89
CA LEU A 93 7.38 -15.18 3.44
C LEU A 93 8.68 -15.85 3.00
N GLU A 94 9.82 -15.53 3.63
CA GLU A 94 11.10 -16.20 3.36
C GLU A 94 11.02 -17.70 3.68
N VAL A 95 10.47 -18.05 4.84
CA VAL A 95 10.27 -19.45 5.25
C VAL A 95 9.36 -20.18 4.27
N ALA A 96 8.27 -19.55 3.84
CA ALA A 96 7.33 -20.13 2.88
C ALA A 96 8.00 -20.38 1.51
N LYS A 97 8.79 -19.42 1.02
CA LYS A 97 9.57 -19.57 -0.22
C LYS A 97 10.57 -20.72 -0.11
N PHE A 98 11.29 -20.81 1.00
CA PHE A 98 12.25 -21.88 1.22
C PHE A 98 11.55 -23.26 1.23
N LYS A 99 10.43 -23.40 1.95
CA LYS A 99 9.64 -24.64 1.95
C LYS A 99 9.16 -25.02 0.55
N ALA A 100 8.63 -24.05 -0.21
CA ALA A 100 8.16 -24.30 -1.57
C ALA A 100 9.29 -24.80 -2.48
N LEU A 101 10.46 -24.17 -2.42
CA LEU A 101 11.65 -24.61 -3.16
C LEU A 101 12.08 -26.01 -2.75
N TYR A 102 12.19 -26.27 -1.44
CA TYR A 102 12.56 -27.57 -0.89
C TYR A 102 11.64 -28.69 -1.38
N TYR A 103 10.33 -28.53 -1.23
CA TYR A 103 9.37 -29.54 -1.68
C TYR A 103 9.38 -29.72 -3.19
N SER A 104 9.47 -28.64 -3.96
CA SER A 104 9.59 -28.73 -5.43
C SER A 104 10.85 -29.50 -5.84
N THR A 105 11.98 -29.28 -5.17
CA THR A 105 13.21 -30.02 -5.43
C THR A 105 13.07 -31.51 -5.09
N ILE A 106 12.46 -31.84 -3.94
CA ILE A 106 12.20 -33.24 -3.59
C ILE A 106 11.33 -33.93 -4.62
N VAL A 107 10.26 -33.27 -5.06
CA VAL A 107 9.36 -33.83 -6.08
C VAL A 107 10.13 -34.11 -7.36
N LYS A 108 10.95 -33.17 -7.85
CA LYS A 108 11.78 -33.36 -9.04
C LYS A 108 12.76 -34.53 -8.91
N VAL A 109 13.43 -34.66 -7.77
CA VAL A 109 14.35 -35.77 -7.52
C VAL A 109 13.59 -37.10 -7.50
N ALA A 110 12.43 -37.16 -6.83
CA ALA A 110 11.61 -38.36 -6.79
C ALA A 110 11.08 -38.76 -8.18
N GLU A 111 10.65 -37.79 -9.01
CA GLU A 111 10.25 -38.04 -10.40
C GLU A 111 11.40 -38.59 -11.24
N GLN A 112 12.61 -38.04 -11.06
CA GLN A 112 13.83 -38.50 -11.76
C GLN A 112 14.25 -39.92 -11.34
N GLU A 113 14.20 -40.23 -10.05
CA GLU A 113 14.68 -41.53 -9.52
C GLU A 113 13.65 -42.65 -9.69
N LEU A 114 12.36 -42.35 -9.53
CA LEU A 114 11.29 -43.35 -9.57
C LEU A 114 10.63 -43.46 -10.96
N GLY A 115 10.81 -42.47 -11.83
CA GLY A 115 10.18 -42.43 -13.16
C GLY A 115 8.65 -42.31 -13.12
N VAL A 116 8.09 -41.91 -11.97
CA VAL A 116 6.66 -41.67 -11.77
C VAL A 116 6.41 -40.17 -11.78
N ASP A 117 5.40 -39.74 -12.53
CA ASP A 117 4.96 -38.35 -12.61
C ASP A 117 4.11 -38.01 -11.38
N ILE A 118 4.63 -37.14 -10.50
CA ILE A 118 4.01 -36.82 -9.21
C ILE A 118 3.21 -35.53 -9.33
N GLU A 119 3.71 -34.54 -10.08
CA GLU A 119 2.98 -33.29 -10.29
C GLU A 119 1.81 -33.46 -11.26
N LYS A 120 0.68 -32.82 -10.91
CA LYS A 120 -0.48 -32.80 -11.80
C LYS A 120 -0.21 -31.89 -13.00
N LYS A 121 -0.24 -32.45 -14.21
CA LYS A 121 -0.14 -31.65 -15.44
C LYS A 121 -1.28 -30.62 -15.51
N SER A 122 -0.93 -29.39 -15.87
CA SER A 122 -1.87 -28.27 -16.01
C SER A 122 -2.96 -28.48 -17.07
N ALA A 123 -2.78 -29.46 -17.98
CA ALA A 123 -3.70 -29.73 -19.08
C ALA A 123 -4.81 -30.76 -18.76
N THR A 124 -4.85 -31.32 -17.55
CA THR A 124 -5.86 -32.32 -17.20
C THR A 124 -7.21 -31.66 -16.96
N LYS A 125 -8.11 -31.75 -17.94
CA LYS A 125 -9.53 -31.39 -17.78
C LYS A 125 -10.07 -32.09 -16.53
N PRO A 126 -10.70 -31.37 -15.59
CA PRO A 126 -11.42 -32.02 -14.50
C PRO A 126 -12.50 -32.90 -15.13
N SER A 127 -12.54 -34.17 -14.75
CA SER A 127 -13.69 -35.03 -15.04
C SER A 127 -14.88 -34.42 -14.32
N ASP A 128 -15.91 -34.01 -15.08
CA ASP A 128 -17.18 -33.54 -14.52
C ASP A 128 -17.64 -34.50 -13.42
N SER A 129 -17.77 -33.99 -12.20
CA SER A 129 -18.37 -34.72 -11.10
C SER A 129 -19.81 -35.05 -11.49
N CYS A 130 -20.10 -36.33 -11.76
CA CYS A 130 -21.45 -36.83 -11.99
C CYS A 130 -22.40 -36.29 -10.90
N SER A 131 -23.42 -35.55 -11.34
CA SER A 131 -24.66 -35.29 -10.60
C SER A 131 -25.66 -36.39 -10.90
#